data_AF-A0A241XEE7-F1
#
_entry.id   AF-A0A241XEE7-F1
#
_cell.length_a   1.000
_cell.length_b   1.000
_cell.length_c   1.000
_cell.angle_alpha   90.00
_cell.angle_beta   90.00
_cell.angle_gamma   90.00
#
_symmetry.space_group_name_H-M   'P 1'
#
loop_
_entity.id
_entity.type
_entity.pdbx_description
1 polymer ?
#
loop_
_entity_poly.entity_id
_entity_poly.type
_entity_poly.pdbx_seq_one_letter_code
_entity_poly.pdbx_strand_id
1 'polypeptide(L)'
;MNNTKLNRGFISIELMIALIVIAIATTGGISVLMSYLDGLNEQHAAQQQQQVAKAAEKYLKDNFSTVLASAGATAPAVITVPMLRNTRYLPAGFRDTNIYGQQYQVLARKPATNQLETLIVTSGGQAASELSIRRIAQLMGATGGYISKTNTSIAQGAAWQVALSNFGSAPGAGHLATALFFQDGAIANEYLYRNAVPGHPELNRMNTALNMGGNNIAAAGAITASGNITTSADISARNVTATGTVKAGTADVAGETYTGGWFRTRGNSGWYNERWDGGWYMSDSTWVRSWMNKSVYTGGELRGGKLSSEGRTTVGEYLQINGLAAENAGCSPNGLVGRDNSGPLFCTDGLWKRPSGVNIATPVVLAQYPADNRPRTHCQAVSRDALINGSGPGVLRLEVDGVIVGQARSTAGRNADVVEDASISAMVKAGHQFCLYSTVVLAGFGNSAGMRVTATYLN
;
A
#
# COMPACT_ATOMS: atom_id res chain seq x y z
N MET A 1 -112.59 84.64 36.70
CA MET A 1 -111.87 84.24 37.92
C MET A 1 -110.57 83.56 37.50
N ASN A 2 -109.46 84.12 37.97
CA ASN A 2 -108.08 83.69 37.75
C ASN A 2 -107.80 82.27 38.26
N ASN A 3 -106.85 81.57 37.64
CA ASN A 3 -105.68 81.06 38.37
C ASN A 3 -104.59 80.50 37.44
N THR A 4 -103.59 81.33 37.18
CA THR A 4 -102.22 80.91 36.86
C THR A 4 -101.64 80.13 38.04
N LYS A 5 -101.33 78.84 37.87
CA LYS A 5 -100.50 78.09 38.83
C LYS A 5 -99.03 78.26 38.47
N LEU A 6 -98.28 78.86 39.40
CA LEU A 6 -96.83 79.00 39.38
C LEU A 6 -96.13 77.64 39.47
N ASN A 7 -95.16 77.41 38.58
CA ASN A 7 -94.09 76.42 38.79
C ASN A 7 -93.19 76.88 39.95
N ARG A 8 -93.05 76.06 41.00
CA ARG A 8 -92.04 76.22 42.06
C ARG A 8 -91.11 75.01 42.00
N GLY A 9 -89.83 75.29 41.80
CA GLY A 9 -88.79 74.32 41.44
C GLY A 9 -88.31 73.42 42.57
N PHE A 10 -87.96 72.19 42.18
CA PHE A 10 -87.19 71.18 42.94
C PHE A 10 -85.69 71.22 42.58
N ILE A 11 -85.19 72.35 42.06
CA ILE A 11 -83.91 72.37 41.34
C ILE A 11 -82.70 72.32 42.29
N SER A 12 -82.81 72.70 43.57
CA SER A 12 -81.63 72.87 44.45
C SER A 12 -81.12 71.58 45.11
N ILE A 13 -82.00 70.69 45.59
CA ILE A 13 -81.60 69.44 46.27
C ILE A 13 -81.18 68.35 45.27
N GLU A 14 -81.89 68.21 44.16
CA GLU A 14 -81.56 67.22 43.11
C GLU A 14 -80.23 67.52 42.43
N LEU A 15 -79.89 68.80 42.19
CA LEU A 15 -78.57 69.17 41.65
C LEU A 15 -77.44 68.88 42.65
N MET A 16 -77.67 69.03 43.95
CA MET A 16 -76.64 68.78 44.97
C MET A 16 -76.35 67.28 45.12
N ILE A 17 -77.40 66.45 45.14
CA ILE A 17 -77.26 64.99 45.16
C ILE A 17 -76.65 64.49 43.85
N ALA A 18 -77.07 65.03 42.69
CA ALA A 18 -76.50 64.69 41.39
C ALA A 18 -75.00 65.04 41.32
N LEU A 19 -74.57 66.19 41.87
CA LEU A 19 -73.16 66.57 41.91
C LEU A 19 -72.33 65.68 42.85
N ILE A 20 -72.89 65.22 43.98
CA ILE A 20 -72.23 64.27 44.87
C ILE A 20 -72.08 62.90 44.18
N VAL A 21 -73.15 62.42 43.53
CA VAL A 21 -73.12 61.16 42.77
C VAL A 21 -72.16 61.24 41.59
N ILE A 22 -72.11 62.37 40.88
CA ILE A 22 -71.15 62.61 39.80
C ILE A 22 -69.73 62.73 40.36
N ALA A 23 -69.49 63.38 41.50
CA ALA A 23 -68.16 63.45 42.11
C ALA A 23 -67.67 62.07 42.57
N ILE A 24 -68.53 61.25 43.19
CA ILE A 24 -68.22 59.86 43.56
C ILE A 24 -68.02 59.00 42.30
N ALA A 25 -68.83 59.18 41.25
CA ALA A 25 -68.69 58.47 39.98
C ALA A 25 -67.47 58.91 39.17
N THR A 26 -67.04 60.17 39.27
CA THR A 26 -65.82 60.69 38.63
C THR A 26 -64.59 60.22 39.38
N THR A 27 -64.63 60.21 40.72
CA THR A 27 -63.53 59.66 41.56
C THR A 27 -63.43 58.14 41.40
N GLY A 28 -64.56 57.44 41.37
CA GLY A 28 -64.66 56.01 41.03
C GLY A 28 -64.23 55.72 39.59
N GLY A 29 -64.67 56.52 38.63
CA GLY A 29 -64.32 56.39 37.21
C GLY A 29 -62.84 56.64 36.93
N ILE A 30 -62.21 57.61 37.60
CA ILE A 30 -60.76 57.83 37.56
C ILE A 30 -60.03 56.64 38.18
N SER A 31 -60.51 56.08 39.30
CA SER A 31 -59.90 54.90 39.91
C SER A 31 -60.03 53.63 39.05
N VAL A 32 -61.11 53.49 38.28
CA VAL A 32 -61.33 52.39 37.32
C VAL A 32 -60.45 52.56 36.09
N LEU A 33 -60.31 53.79 35.57
CA LEU A 33 -59.39 54.10 34.48
C LEU A 33 -57.93 53.91 34.89
N MET A 34 -57.54 54.34 36.10
CA MET A 34 -56.22 54.10 36.67
C MET A 34 -55.98 52.59 36.84
N SER A 35 -56.95 51.82 37.34
CA SER A 35 -56.86 50.35 37.44
C SER A 35 -56.76 49.65 36.08
N TYR A 36 -57.34 50.24 35.02
CA TYR A 36 -57.21 49.76 33.65
C TYR A 36 -55.83 50.05 33.07
N LEU A 37 -55.31 51.27 33.25
CA LEU A 37 -53.96 51.67 32.84
C LEU A 37 -52.88 50.90 33.59
N ASP A 38 -53.07 50.66 34.89
CA ASP A 38 -52.17 49.81 35.70
C ASP A 38 -52.17 48.37 35.19
N GLY A 39 -53.34 47.85 34.77
CA GLY A 39 -53.43 46.56 34.12
C GLY A 39 -52.63 46.44 32.82
N LEU A 40 -52.54 47.51 32.03
CA LEU A 40 -51.71 47.55 30.81
C LEU A 40 -50.22 47.57 31.15
N ASN A 41 -49.81 48.36 32.15
CA ASN A 41 -48.42 48.39 32.63
C ASN A 41 -47.97 47.02 33.16
N GLU A 42 -48.84 46.34 33.90
CA GLU A 42 -48.62 44.99 34.40
C GLU A 42 -48.50 43.96 33.25
N GLN A 43 -49.33 44.06 32.22
CA GLN A 43 -49.22 43.23 31.01
C GLN A 43 -47.92 43.46 30.25
N HIS A 44 -47.49 44.70 30.09
CA HIS A 44 -46.21 45.01 29.44
C HIS A 44 -45.02 44.45 30.24
N ALA A 45 -45.02 44.61 31.56
CA ALA A 45 -43.99 44.02 32.43
C ALA A 45 -43.96 42.48 32.31
N ALA A 46 -45.11 41.82 32.30
CA ALA A 46 -45.23 40.37 32.14
C ALA A 46 -44.68 39.91 30.78
N GLN A 47 -45.11 40.54 29.69
CA GLN A 47 -44.66 40.21 28.33
C GLN A 47 -43.15 40.42 28.17
N GLN A 48 -42.63 41.53 28.70
CA GLN A 48 -41.20 41.81 28.64
C GLN A 48 -40.39 40.79 29.43
N GLN A 49 -40.82 40.41 30.64
CA GLN A 49 -40.20 39.34 31.43
C GLN A 49 -40.25 37.98 30.71
N GLN A 50 -41.36 37.65 30.03
CA GLN A 50 -41.45 36.45 29.18
C GLN A 50 -40.51 36.48 27.97
N GLN A 51 -40.26 37.64 27.36
CA GLN A 51 -39.29 37.78 26.28
C GLN A 51 -37.86 37.54 26.78
N VAL A 52 -37.51 38.08 27.96
CA VAL A 52 -36.23 37.78 28.63
C VAL A 52 -36.12 36.29 28.94
N ALA A 53 -37.18 35.67 29.45
CA ALA A 53 -37.21 34.24 29.73
C ALA A 53 -36.93 33.37 28.50
N LYS A 54 -37.62 33.62 27.39
CA LYS A 54 -37.39 32.91 26.12
C LYS A 54 -35.98 33.11 25.56
N ALA A 55 -35.43 34.32 25.69
CA ALA A 55 -34.07 34.60 25.25
C ALA A 55 -33.02 33.93 26.16
N ALA A 56 -33.24 33.93 27.47
CA ALA A 56 -32.42 33.24 28.45
C ALA A 56 -32.39 31.74 28.20
N GLU A 57 -33.53 31.11 27.91
CA GLU A 57 -33.60 29.69 27.55
C GLU A 57 -32.73 29.34 26.35
N LYS A 58 -32.77 30.16 25.28
CA LYS A 58 -31.93 29.95 24.09
C LYS A 58 -30.44 30.13 24.42
N TYR A 59 -30.09 31.19 25.14
CA TYR A 59 -28.71 31.44 25.54
C TYR A 59 -28.14 30.29 26.37
N LEU A 60 -28.90 29.79 27.35
CA LEU A 60 -28.49 28.71 28.23
C LEU A 60 -28.32 27.37 27.49
N LYS A 61 -29.11 27.12 26.44
CA LYS A 61 -28.95 25.97 25.56
C LYS A 61 -27.64 26.03 24.77
N ASP A 62 -27.40 27.14 24.10
CA ASP A 62 -26.27 27.27 23.17
C ASP A 62 -24.94 27.43 23.91
N ASN A 63 -24.96 27.95 25.15
CA ASN A 63 -23.78 28.24 25.95
C ASN A 63 -23.70 27.37 27.22
N PHE A 64 -24.37 26.21 27.22
CA PHE A 64 -24.52 25.36 28.40
C PHE A 64 -23.18 25.05 29.09
N SER A 65 -22.17 24.63 28.33
CA SER A 65 -20.85 24.28 28.86
C SER A 65 -20.14 25.47 29.52
N THR A 66 -20.16 26.63 28.87
CA THR A 66 -19.57 27.87 29.39
C THR A 66 -20.26 28.33 30.67
N VAL A 67 -21.60 28.32 30.68
CA VAL A 67 -22.38 28.70 31.86
C VAL A 67 -22.15 27.71 33.01
N LEU A 68 -22.16 26.40 32.72
CA LEU A 68 -21.90 25.32 33.68
C LEU A 68 -20.49 25.42 34.30
N ALA A 69 -19.49 25.87 33.55
CA ALA A 69 -18.14 26.09 34.06
C ALA A 69 -18.04 27.31 34.98
N SER A 70 -18.85 28.34 34.71
CA SER A 70 -18.89 29.58 35.51
C SER A 70 -19.82 29.55 36.72
N ALA A 71 -20.73 28.58 36.80
CA ALA A 71 -21.72 28.46 37.86
C ALA A 71 -21.27 27.55 39.01
N GLY A 72 -21.44 28.01 40.25
CA GLY A 72 -21.32 27.22 41.48
C GLY A 72 -22.70 26.85 42.07
N ALA A 73 -22.69 26.10 43.18
CA ALA A 73 -23.91 25.67 43.86
C ALA A 73 -24.72 26.83 44.49
N THR A 74 -24.01 27.88 44.92
CA THR A 74 -24.59 29.09 45.54
C THR A 74 -24.07 30.40 44.95
N ALA A 75 -23.09 30.32 44.03
CA ALA A 75 -22.58 31.46 43.26
C ALA A 75 -23.00 31.28 41.80
N PRO A 76 -24.12 31.86 41.35
CA PRO A 76 -24.62 31.63 40.01
C PRO A 76 -23.77 32.35 38.96
N ALA A 77 -23.74 31.79 37.76
CA ALA A 77 -23.40 32.53 36.56
C ALA A 77 -24.49 33.57 36.28
N VAL A 78 -24.08 34.82 36.01
CA VAL A 78 -25.00 35.92 35.74
C VAL A 78 -25.01 36.21 34.24
N ILE A 79 -26.17 36.05 33.61
CA ILE A 79 -26.40 36.41 32.21
C ILE A 79 -27.21 37.71 32.19
N THR A 80 -26.66 38.73 31.53
CA THR A 80 -27.23 40.08 31.48
C THR A 80 -28.00 40.32 30.18
N VAL A 81 -28.91 41.30 30.17
CA VAL A 81 -29.65 41.69 28.94
C VAL A 81 -28.69 42.11 27.80
N PRO A 82 -27.58 42.84 28.04
CA PRO A 82 -26.56 43.06 27.01
C PRO A 82 -25.98 41.78 26.41
N MET A 83 -25.71 40.73 27.21
CA MET A 83 -25.24 39.44 26.68
C MET A 83 -26.27 38.78 25.76
N LEU A 84 -27.55 38.83 26.14
CA LEU A 84 -28.66 38.31 25.32
C LEU A 84 -28.87 39.12 24.02
N ARG A 85 -28.58 40.43 24.03
CA ARG A 85 -28.60 41.28 22.82
C ARG A 85 -27.40 41.01 21.90
N ASN A 86 -26.20 40.90 22.46
CA ASN A 86 -24.97 40.67 21.69
C ASN A 86 -24.99 39.31 20.98
N THR A 87 -25.62 38.31 21.59
CA THR A 87 -25.89 36.98 21.00
C THR A 87 -27.12 36.94 20.10
N ARG A 88 -27.82 38.07 19.92
CA ARG A 88 -29.02 38.24 19.10
C ARG A 88 -30.25 37.40 19.53
N TYR A 89 -30.29 36.90 20.76
CA TYR A 89 -31.52 36.29 21.31
C TYR A 89 -32.55 37.34 21.73
N LEU A 90 -32.12 38.56 22.04
CA LEU A 90 -32.97 39.74 22.16
C LEU A 90 -32.68 40.75 21.03
N PRO A 91 -33.70 41.49 20.54
CA PRO A 91 -33.51 42.56 19.57
C PRO A 91 -32.58 43.67 20.10
N ALA A 92 -31.83 44.33 19.22
CA ALA A 92 -30.91 45.40 19.59
C ALA A 92 -31.57 46.54 20.39
N GLY A 93 -32.84 46.86 20.06
CA GLY A 93 -33.64 47.88 20.74
C GLY A 93 -34.31 47.44 22.04
N PHE A 94 -34.10 46.21 22.51
CA PHE A 94 -34.66 45.75 23.78
C PHE A 94 -34.05 46.53 24.96
N ARG A 95 -34.90 47.05 25.85
CA ARG A 95 -34.48 47.87 26.99
C ARG A 95 -33.99 47.00 28.16
N ASP A 96 -32.97 47.48 28.87
CA ASP A 96 -32.39 46.75 30.01
C ASP A 96 -33.30 46.76 31.27
N THR A 97 -34.31 47.64 31.29
CA THR A 97 -35.23 47.78 32.42
C THR A 97 -36.70 47.58 32.03
N ASN A 98 -37.50 47.15 33.00
CA ASN A 98 -38.95 47.09 32.90
C ASN A 98 -39.60 48.47 33.14
N ILE A 99 -40.93 48.53 33.08
CA ILE A 99 -41.70 49.77 33.31
C ILE A 99 -41.52 50.38 34.71
N TYR A 100 -41.11 49.57 35.69
CA TYR A 100 -40.79 50.01 37.06
C TYR A 100 -39.31 50.45 37.20
N GLY A 101 -38.54 50.46 36.10
CA GLY A 101 -37.12 50.79 36.11
C GLY A 101 -36.22 49.68 36.67
N GLN A 102 -36.74 48.47 36.87
CA GLN A 102 -36.00 47.34 37.43
C GLN A 102 -35.22 46.62 36.31
N GLN A 103 -33.96 46.28 36.56
CA GLN A 103 -33.10 45.57 35.61
C GLN A 103 -33.32 44.05 35.69
N TYR A 104 -33.16 43.35 34.58
CA TYR A 104 -33.27 41.88 34.54
C TYR A 104 -31.91 41.20 34.76
N GLN A 105 -31.90 40.17 35.60
CA GLN A 105 -30.74 39.30 35.80
C GLN A 105 -31.17 37.83 35.66
N VAL A 106 -30.49 37.09 34.79
CA VAL A 106 -30.67 35.65 34.66
C VAL A 106 -29.56 34.97 35.47
N LEU A 107 -29.94 34.23 36.50
CA LEU A 107 -29.03 33.62 37.47
C LEU A 107 -29.07 32.10 37.29
N ALA A 108 -27.97 31.50 36.83
CA ALA A 108 -27.85 30.06 36.64
C ALA A 108 -26.90 29.46 37.69
N ARG A 109 -27.40 28.58 38.56
CA ARG A 109 -26.60 27.86 39.57
C ARG A 109 -26.43 26.39 39.19
N LYS A 110 -25.37 25.76 39.71
CA LYS A 110 -25.02 24.36 39.47
C LYS A 110 -25.24 23.54 40.75
N PRO A 111 -26.46 23.05 41.03
CA PRO A 111 -26.75 22.27 42.24
C PRO A 111 -26.11 20.87 42.22
N ALA A 112 -25.90 20.29 41.03
CA ALA A 112 -25.29 18.98 40.82
C ALA A 112 -24.44 18.94 39.53
N THR A 113 -23.70 17.85 39.34
CA THR A 113 -22.89 17.65 38.12
C THR A 113 -23.78 17.68 36.87
N ASN A 114 -23.40 18.50 35.88
CA ASN A 114 -24.11 18.67 34.61
C ASN A 114 -25.57 19.11 34.73
N GLN A 115 -25.94 19.75 35.85
CA GLN A 115 -27.28 20.27 36.07
C GLN A 115 -27.22 21.78 36.31
N LEU A 116 -28.05 22.54 35.60
CA LEU A 116 -28.25 23.97 35.83
C LEU A 116 -29.68 24.21 36.31
N GLU A 117 -29.81 25.01 37.36
CA GLU A 117 -31.06 25.61 37.78
C GLU A 117 -31.01 27.11 37.51
N THR A 118 -32.03 27.66 36.86
CA THR A 118 -32.03 29.08 36.50
C THR A 118 -33.22 29.83 37.09
N LEU A 119 -32.93 30.97 37.68
CA LEU A 119 -33.90 31.95 38.15
C LEU A 119 -33.63 33.30 37.48
N ILE A 120 -34.65 33.89 36.89
CA ILE A 120 -34.60 35.26 36.40
C ILE A 120 -35.22 36.13 37.48
N VAL A 121 -34.52 37.18 37.90
CA VAL A 121 -35.05 38.15 38.87
C VAL A 121 -34.90 39.55 38.31
N THR A 122 -35.80 40.45 38.72
CA THR A 122 -35.58 41.88 38.54
C THR A 122 -34.95 42.50 39.79
N SER A 123 -34.16 43.55 39.63
CA SER A 123 -33.50 44.26 40.74
C SER A 123 -33.37 45.76 40.48
N GLY A 124 -33.31 46.56 41.55
CA GLY A 124 -33.23 48.02 41.46
C GLY A 124 -34.54 48.64 41.00
N GLY A 125 -34.58 49.94 40.71
CA GLY A 125 -35.81 50.61 40.29
C GLY A 125 -36.84 50.76 41.42
N GLN A 126 -38.11 50.98 41.06
CA GLN A 126 -39.21 51.13 42.02
C GLN A 126 -39.81 49.76 42.37
N ALA A 127 -40.11 49.55 43.65
CA ALA A 127 -40.82 48.34 44.09
C ALA A 127 -42.28 48.40 43.63
N ALA A 128 -42.74 47.41 42.86
CA ALA A 128 -44.14 47.31 42.49
C ALA A 128 -45.00 46.97 43.74
N SER A 129 -46.26 47.40 43.71
CA SER A 129 -47.20 47.08 44.79
C SER A 129 -47.41 45.57 44.92
N GLU A 130 -47.75 45.09 46.12
CA GLU A 130 -47.97 43.66 46.38
C GLU A 130 -49.06 43.06 45.48
N LEU A 131 -50.12 43.83 45.18
CA LEU A 131 -51.19 43.39 44.30
C LEU A 131 -50.71 43.34 42.85
N SER A 132 -49.99 44.36 42.39
CA SER A 132 -49.48 44.45 41.03
C SER A 132 -48.47 43.36 40.71
N ILE A 133 -47.51 43.10 41.60
CA ILE A 133 -46.46 42.10 41.35
C ILE A 133 -47.04 40.67 41.28
N ARG A 134 -48.08 40.39 42.09
CA ARG A 134 -48.84 39.13 42.02
C ARG A 134 -49.58 38.99 40.69
N ARG A 135 -50.22 40.06 40.23
CA ARG A 135 -50.95 40.07 38.95
C ARG A 135 -50.02 39.89 37.76
N ILE A 136 -48.85 40.54 37.77
CA ILE A 136 -47.82 40.35 36.73
C ILE A 136 -47.34 38.90 36.72
N ALA A 137 -47.04 38.33 37.89
CA ALA A 137 -46.61 36.92 37.99
C ALA A 137 -47.67 35.95 37.45
N GLN A 138 -48.96 36.22 37.71
CA GLN A 138 -50.07 35.42 37.17
C GLN A 138 -50.17 35.53 35.64
N LEU A 139 -49.99 36.74 35.08
CA LEU A 139 -50.00 36.96 33.63
C LEU A 139 -48.85 36.21 32.92
N MET A 140 -47.74 35.98 33.62
CA MET A 140 -46.62 35.24 33.07
C MET A 140 -46.85 33.72 33.02
N GLY A 141 -47.84 33.21 33.75
CA GLY A 141 -48.18 31.79 33.82
C GLY A 141 -47.40 31.01 34.88
N ALA A 142 -47.30 29.69 34.72
CA ALA A 142 -46.81 28.77 35.76
C ALA A 142 -45.37 29.03 36.24
N THR A 143 -44.50 29.53 35.36
CA THR A 143 -43.10 29.87 35.69
C THR A 143 -42.94 31.26 36.28
N GLY A 144 -44.00 32.08 36.25
CA GLY A 144 -44.00 33.43 36.79
C GLY A 144 -44.05 33.46 38.30
N GLY A 145 -43.28 34.39 38.86
CA GLY A 145 -43.17 34.58 40.30
C GLY A 145 -42.78 36.01 40.66
N TYR A 146 -42.63 36.24 41.96
CA TYR A 146 -42.36 37.54 42.54
C TYR A 146 -41.74 37.39 43.93
N ILE A 147 -41.23 38.50 44.46
CA ILE A 147 -40.75 38.62 45.84
C ILE A 147 -41.77 39.43 46.65
N SER A 148 -42.41 38.76 47.60
CA SER A 148 -43.47 39.34 48.43
C SER A 148 -42.92 40.29 49.50
N LYS A 149 -43.69 41.32 49.87
CA LYS A 149 -43.38 42.13 51.05
C LYS A 149 -43.44 41.35 52.37
N THR A 150 -44.11 40.21 52.39
CA THR A 150 -44.27 39.37 53.59
C THR A 150 -43.06 38.46 53.84
N ASN A 151 -42.29 38.13 52.81
CA ASN A 151 -41.07 37.34 52.92
C ASN A 151 -40.14 37.68 51.75
N THR A 152 -39.15 38.52 52.01
CA THR A 152 -38.19 38.99 50.99
C THR A 152 -37.02 38.04 50.77
N SER A 153 -36.96 36.91 51.50
CA SER A 153 -35.89 35.92 51.39
C SER A 153 -36.16 34.85 50.32
N ILE A 154 -37.38 34.81 49.78
CA ILE A 154 -37.81 33.84 48.76
C ILE A 154 -38.37 34.54 47.53
N ALA A 155 -38.13 33.94 46.36
CA ALA A 155 -38.96 34.16 45.19
C ALA A 155 -40.03 33.07 45.13
N GLN A 156 -41.26 33.45 44.81
CA GLN A 156 -42.40 32.53 44.81
C GLN A 156 -43.28 32.73 43.59
N GLY A 157 -43.73 31.62 43.00
CA GLY A 157 -44.74 31.57 41.97
C GLY A 157 -45.96 30.76 42.40
N ALA A 158 -46.85 30.45 41.45
CA ALA A 158 -48.10 29.77 41.75
C ALA A 158 -47.93 28.35 42.32
N ALA A 159 -46.89 27.63 41.87
CA ALA A 159 -46.64 26.23 42.24
C ALA A 159 -45.21 25.98 42.76
N TRP A 160 -44.45 27.03 43.06
CA TRP A 160 -43.04 26.91 43.40
C TRP A 160 -42.58 28.03 44.32
N GLN A 161 -41.57 27.73 45.13
CA GLN A 161 -40.84 28.70 45.94
C GLN A 161 -39.37 28.34 45.94
N VAL A 162 -38.49 29.34 45.91
CA VAL A 162 -37.05 29.13 46.01
C VAL A 162 -36.41 30.21 46.88
N ALA A 163 -35.44 29.79 47.69
CA ALA A 163 -34.66 30.71 48.50
C ALA A 163 -33.74 31.54 47.60
N LEU A 164 -33.80 32.86 47.73
CA LEU A 164 -32.95 33.76 46.93
C LEU A 164 -31.47 33.64 47.29
N SER A 165 -31.17 33.21 48.51
CA SER A 165 -29.81 32.87 48.97
C SER A 165 -29.14 31.78 48.12
N ASN A 166 -29.92 30.88 47.52
CA ASN A 166 -29.41 29.85 46.62
C ASN A 166 -28.82 30.42 45.32
N PHE A 167 -29.25 31.63 44.96
CA PHE A 167 -28.82 32.37 43.77
C PHE A 167 -27.99 33.61 44.14
N GLY A 168 -27.49 33.72 45.38
CA GLY A 168 -26.69 34.86 45.81
C GLY A 168 -27.34 36.23 45.57
N SER A 169 -28.68 36.29 45.52
CA SER A 169 -29.44 37.48 45.14
C SER A 169 -30.33 37.95 46.29
N ALA A 170 -30.54 39.25 46.41
CA ALA A 170 -31.45 39.84 47.40
C ALA A 170 -32.13 41.13 46.86
N PRO A 171 -33.02 41.03 45.85
CA PRO A 171 -33.62 42.21 45.24
C PRO A 171 -34.57 42.99 46.15
N GLY A 172 -35.14 42.35 47.17
CA GLY A 172 -36.16 42.92 48.05
C GLY A 172 -37.57 42.83 47.47
N ALA A 173 -38.58 43.24 48.25
CA ALA A 173 -39.99 43.15 47.88
C ALA A 173 -40.32 43.90 46.58
N GLY A 174 -41.37 43.45 45.88
CA GLY A 174 -41.89 44.17 44.70
C GLY A 174 -41.10 43.96 43.42
N HIS A 175 -40.31 42.90 43.34
CA HIS A 175 -39.54 42.49 42.16
C HIS A 175 -40.09 41.18 41.57
N LEU A 176 -39.96 41.04 40.25
CA LEU A 176 -40.40 39.89 39.49
C LEU A 176 -39.40 38.75 39.58
N ALA A 177 -39.90 37.54 39.48
CA ALA A 177 -39.11 36.34 39.33
C ALA A 177 -39.67 35.45 38.21
N THR A 178 -38.81 34.68 37.56
CA THR A 178 -39.22 33.62 36.63
C THR A 178 -38.32 32.44 36.86
N ALA A 179 -38.91 31.33 37.26
CA ALA A 179 -38.15 30.10 37.41
C ALA A 179 -38.18 29.32 36.10
N LEU A 180 -37.01 29.08 35.54
CA LEU A 180 -36.84 28.17 34.41
C LEU A 180 -36.49 26.81 35.02
N PHE A 181 -37.50 26.12 35.55
CA PHE A 181 -37.31 24.78 36.14
C PHE A 181 -36.92 23.79 35.04
N PHE A 182 -35.75 23.18 35.23
CA PHE A 182 -35.24 21.97 34.58
C PHE A 182 -35.69 21.72 33.13
N GLN A 183 -34.85 22.13 32.17
CA GLN A 183 -34.63 21.26 31.03
C GLN A 183 -33.55 20.25 31.45
N ASP A 184 -34.00 19.09 31.92
CA ASP A 184 -33.14 17.94 32.15
C ASP A 184 -32.43 17.57 30.85
N GLY A 185 -31.10 17.54 30.89
CA GLY A 185 -30.26 17.08 29.79
C GLY A 185 -30.17 18.05 28.63
N ALA A 186 -28.94 18.30 28.16
CA ALA A 186 -28.67 19.06 26.96
C ALA A 186 -29.50 18.51 25.77
N ILE A 187 -30.57 19.22 25.38
CA ILE A 187 -31.14 19.05 24.05
C ILE A 187 -30.23 19.83 23.09
N ALA A 188 -29.07 19.23 22.81
CA ALA A 188 -28.19 19.62 21.72
C ALA A 188 -28.87 19.23 20.41
N ASN A 189 -29.76 20.07 19.90
CA ASN A 189 -30.38 19.84 18.59
C ASN A 189 -29.64 20.61 17.49
N GLU A 190 -28.36 20.27 17.32
CA GLU A 190 -27.60 20.56 16.11
C GLU A 190 -27.64 19.33 15.18
N TYR A 191 -28.83 18.97 14.70
CA TYR A 191 -28.95 17.87 13.75
C TYR A 191 -28.37 18.28 12.39
N LEU A 192 -27.56 17.40 11.81
CA LEU A 192 -27.19 17.49 10.40
C LEU A 192 -28.47 17.42 9.55
N TYR A 193 -28.69 18.41 8.69
CA TYR A 193 -29.87 18.43 7.84
C TYR A 193 -29.75 17.31 6.80
N ARG A 194 -30.84 16.55 6.62
CA ARG A 194 -30.89 15.46 5.62
C ARG A 194 -31.20 15.97 4.21
N ASN A 195 -31.84 17.14 4.13
CA ASN A 195 -32.20 17.80 2.90
C ASN A 195 -31.35 19.06 2.74
N ALA A 196 -31.01 19.39 1.48
CA ALA A 196 -30.39 20.66 1.17
C ALA A 196 -31.33 21.81 1.52
N VAL A 197 -30.82 22.82 2.22
CA VAL A 197 -31.53 24.08 2.46
C VAL A 197 -30.91 25.14 1.55
N PRO A 198 -31.67 25.69 0.57
CA PRO A 198 -31.14 26.70 -0.34
C PRO A 198 -30.50 27.88 0.40
N GLY A 199 -29.30 28.28 0.00
CA GLY A 199 -28.55 29.37 0.62
C GLY A 199 -27.82 29.03 1.92
N HIS A 200 -28.00 27.81 2.45
CA HIS A 200 -27.50 27.38 3.76
C HIS A 200 -26.71 26.05 3.72
N PRO A 201 -25.59 25.97 2.98
CA PRO A 201 -24.79 24.75 2.87
C PRO A 201 -24.18 24.28 4.21
N GLU A 202 -24.01 25.18 5.17
CA GLU A 202 -23.52 24.89 6.51
C GLU A 202 -24.42 23.91 7.27
N LEU A 203 -25.71 23.85 6.94
CA LEU A 203 -26.68 22.97 7.60
C LEU A 203 -26.50 21.49 7.23
N ASN A 204 -25.85 21.21 6.09
CA ASN A 204 -25.51 19.85 5.64
C ASN A 204 -24.02 19.53 5.83
N ARG A 205 -23.29 20.34 6.61
CA ARG A 205 -21.86 20.17 6.85
C ARG A 205 -21.60 19.76 8.29
N MET A 206 -20.76 18.74 8.46
CA MET A 206 -20.21 18.38 9.77
C MET A 206 -18.99 19.27 10.08
N ASN A 207 -18.97 19.88 11.27
CA ASN A 207 -17.84 20.69 11.74
C ASN A 207 -16.87 19.91 12.66
N THR A 208 -17.18 18.64 12.92
CA THR A 208 -16.35 17.70 13.69
C THR A 208 -16.47 16.30 13.07
N ALA A 209 -15.68 15.35 13.56
CA ALA A 209 -15.75 13.97 13.11
C ALA A 209 -17.09 13.32 13.49
N LEU A 210 -17.68 12.57 12.56
CA LEU A 210 -18.85 11.73 12.82
C LEU A 210 -18.39 10.35 13.29
N ASN A 211 -18.66 10.05 14.54
CA ASN A 211 -18.49 8.69 15.05
C ASN A 211 -19.78 7.90 14.81
N MET A 212 -19.71 6.82 14.02
CA MET A 212 -20.85 5.97 13.72
C MET A 212 -21.14 4.92 14.81
N GLY A 213 -20.29 4.78 15.82
CA GLY A 213 -20.47 3.81 16.91
C GLY A 213 -20.51 2.35 16.44
N GLY A 214 -19.83 2.04 15.33
CA GLY A 214 -19.87 0.71 14.69
C GLY A 214 -21.05 0.49 13.74
N ASN A 215 -21.90 1.49 13.52
CA ASN A 215 -22.99 1.41 12.56
C ASN A 215 -22.50 1.61 11.11
N ASN A 216 -23.27 1.04 10.18
CA ASN A 216 -22.98 1.10 8.75
C ASN A 216 -23.41 2.43 8.12
N ILE A 217 -22.74 2.80 7.03
CA ILE A 217 -23.22 3.79 6.06
C ILE A 217 -23.66 3.00 4.83
N ALA A 218 -24.98 2.93 4.58
CA ALA A 218 -25.54 2.18 3.47
C ALA A 218 -25.92 3.10 2.31
N ALA A 219 -25.76 2.60 1.08
CA ALA A 219 -26.16 3.28 -0.16
C ALA A 219 -25.57 4.70 -0.35
N ALA A 220 -24.35 4.94 0.13
CA ALA A 220 -23.59 6.13 -0.24
C ALA A 220 -23.22 6.06 -1.73
N GLY A 221 -23.63 7.04 -2.54
CA GLY A 221 -23.35 7.06 -3.97
C GLY A 221 -21.86 7.22 -4.29
N ALA A 222 -21.18 8.14 -3.60
CA ALA A 222 -19.75 8.35 -3.70
C ALA A 222 -19.17 8.75 -2.34
N ILE A 223 -17.94 8.30 -2.07
CA ILE A 223 -17.17 8.68 -0.88
C ILE A 223 -15.81 9.18 -1.36
N THR A 224 -15.51 10.44 -1.08
CA THR A 224 -14.19 11.04 -1.36
C THR A 224 -13.51 11.32 -0.03
N ALA A 225 -12.44 10.58 0.26
CA ALA A 225 -11.60 10.80 1.42
C ALA A 225 -10.35 11.59 1.00
N SER A 226 -10.06 12.68 1.70
CA SER A 226 -8.78 13.42 1.54
C SER A 226 -7.65 12.84 2.39
N GLY A 227 -7.98 11.94 3.31
CA GLY A 227 -7.04 11.25 4.18
C GLY A 227 -7.06 9.73 3.95
N ASN A 228 -6.60 8.99 4.95
CA ASN A 228 -6.52 7.54 4.89
C ASN A 228 -7.89 6.88 5.04
N ILE A 229 -8.09 5.75 4.36
CA ILE A 229 -9.18 4.80 4.64
C ILE A 229 -8.54 3.62 5.37
N THR A 230 -8.89 3.45 6.65
CA THR A 230 -8.42 2.34 7.49
C THR A 230 -9.60 1.43 7.80
N THR A 231 -9.47 0.14 7.50
CA THR A 231 -10.47 -0.90 7.77
C THR A 231 -9.85 -2.02 8.59
N SER A 232 -10.65 -2.68 9.43
CA SER A 232 -10.26 -3.93 10.12
C SER A 232 -10.65 -5.19 9.34
N ALA A 233 -11.38 -5.02 8.23
CA ALA A 233 -11.87 -6.05 7.34
C ALA A 233 -11.56 -5.68 5.88
N ASP A 234 -12.21 -6.35 4.93
CA ASP A 234 -11.92 -6.24 3.51
C ASP A 234 -12.37 -4.91 2.88
N ILE A 235 -11.64 -4.50 1.84
CA ILE A 235 -12.07 -3.48 0.89
C ILE A 235 -12.49 -4.20 -0.39
N SER A 236 -13.80 -4.31 -0.62
CA SER A 236 -14.33 -4.84 -1.88
C SER A 236 -14.56 -3.71 -2.87
N ALA A 237 -13.78 -3.70 -3.97
CA ALA A 237 -13.87 -2.69 -5.01
C ALA A 237 -13.75 -3.34 -6.38
N ARG A 238 -14.47 -2.80 -7.38
CA ARG A 238 -14.36 -3.25 -8.77
C ARG A 238 -12.99 -2.91 -9.37
N ASN A 239 -12.54 -1.68 -9.14
CA ASN A 239 -11.27 -1.15 -9.62
C ASN A 239 -10.53 -0.52 -8.44
N VAL A 240 -9.24 -0.80 -8.34
CA VAL A 240 -8.34 -0.18 -7.35
C VAL A 240 -7.17 0.43 -8.11
N THR A 241 -7.03 1.75 -8.04
CA THR A 241 -5.88 2.47 -8.59
C THR A 241 -5.03 2.99 -7.45
N ALA A 242 -3.94 2.28 -7.15
CA ALA A 242 -2.95 2.70 -6.17
C ALA A 242 -1.79 3.40 -6.88
N THR A 243 -1.53 4.67 -6.57
CA THR A 243 -0.41 5.44 -7.14
C THR A 243 0.89 5.26 -6.36
N GLY A 244 0.80 4.78 -5.13
CA GLY A 244 1.94 4.43 -4.28
C GLY A 244 2.22 2.93 -4.27
N THR A 245 2.62 2.42 -3.10
CA THR A 245 2.95 1.01 -2.91
C THR A 245 1.74 0.21 -2.45
N VAL A 246 1.48 -0.94 -3.09
CA VAL A 246 0.57 -1.97 -2.56
C VAL A 246 1.37 -2.93 -1.68
N LYS A 247 1.02 -3.02 -0.40
CA LYS A 247 1.57 -4.01 0.55
C LYS A 247 0.46 -4.97 0.95
N ALA A 248 0.59 -6.23 0.55
CA ALA A 248 -0.35 -7.30 0.84
C ALA A 248 0.39 -8.56 1.29
N GLY A 249 -0.27 -9.42 2.07
CA GLY A 249 0.27 -10.73 2.40
C GLY A 249 0.33 -11.66 1.17
N THR A 250 -0.71 -11.60 0.34
CA THR A 250 -0.83 -12.36 -0.90
C THR A 250 -1.53 -11.50 -1.95
N ALA A 251 -1.11 -11.61 -3.20
CA ALA A 251 -1.82 -11.06 -4.35
C ALA A 251 -2.32 -12.22 -5.21
N ASP A 252 -3.63 -12.40 -5.26
CA ASP A 252 -4.30 -13.33 -6.18
C ASP A 252 -4.84 -12.53 -7.36
N VAL A 253 -4.25 -12.75 -8.54
CA VAL A 253 -4.54 -11.99 -9.76
C VAL A 253 -5.02 -12.97 -10.81
N ALA A 254 -6.33 -12.94 -11.10
CA ALA A 254 -6.95 -13.83 -12.10
C ALA A 254 -6.53 -13.51 -13.55
N GLY A 255 -6.01 -12.31 -13.79
CA GLY A 255 -5.55 -11.84 -15.10
C GLY A 255 -4.03 -11.68 -15.16
N GLU A 256 -3.58 -10.68 -15.91
CA GLU A 256 -2.16 -10.40 -16.13
C GLU A 256 -1.62 -9.38 -15.12
N THR A 257 -0.31 -9.44 -14.90
CA THR A 257 0.42 -8.44 -14.12
C THR A 257 1.41 -7.70 -15.01
N TYR A 258 1.20 -6.39 -15.16
CA TYR A 258 2.10 -5.51 -15.92
C TYR A 258 2.98 -4.70 -14.97
N THR A 259 4.30 -4.81 -15.12
CA THR A 259 5.28 -4.07 -14.32
C THR A 259 6.20 -3.25 -15.20
N GLY A 260 6.28 -1.94 -14.98
CA GLY A 260 7.24 -1.05 -15.68
C GLY A 260 8.68 -1.16 -15.17
N GLY A 261 8.92 -1.89 -14.08
CA GLY A 261 10.24 -2.12 -13.49
C GLY A 261 10.47 -3.58 -13.16
N TRP A 262 11.50 -3.84 -12.36
CA TRP A 262 11.87 -5.19 -11.95
C TRP A 262 10.75 -5.91 -11.17
N PHE A 263 10.44 -7.15 -11.58
CA PHE A 263 9.73 -8.11 -10.74
C PHE A 263 10.71 -8.63 -9.69
N ARG A 264 10.49 -8.28 -8.41
CA ARG A 264 11.41 -8.62 -7.32
C ARG A 264 10.75 -9.59 -6.35
N THR A 265 11.38 -10.74 -6.15
CA THR A 265 11.07 -11.64 -5.04
C THR A 265 12.01 -11.38 -3.87
N ARG A 266 11.56 -11.66 -2.65
CA ARG A 266 12.34 -11.51 -1.41
C ARG A 266 12.36 -12.85 -0.68
N GLY A 267 13.48 -13.15 -0.03
CA GLY A 267 13.72 -14.47 0.58
C GLY A 267 14.18 -15.51 -0.43
N ASN A 268 13.97 -16.79 -0.13
CA ASN A 268 14.51 -17.91 -0.91
C ASN A 268 13.56 -18.45 -1.99
N SER A 269 12.44 -17.75 -2.22
CA SER A 269 11.42 -18.15 -3.18
C SER A 269 11.53 -17.32 -4.46
N GLY A 270 10.72 -17.66 -5.47
CA GLY A 270 10.78 -17.01 -6.76
C GLY A 270 9.45 -17.09 -7.51
N TRP A 271 9.53 -17.27 -8.82
CA TRP A 271 8.35 -17.56 -9.62
C TRP A 271 8.01 -19.05 -9.50
N TYR A 272 6.74 -19.36 -9.25
CA TYR A 272 6.24 -20.71 -9.14
C TYR A 272 4.97 -20.87 -9.95
N ASN A 273 4.84 -22.00 -10.63
CA ASN A 273 3.69 -22.41 -11.40
C ASN A 273 3.05 -23.61 -10.71
N GLU A 274 1.91 -23.38 -10.05
CA GLU A 274 1.24 -24.38 -9.22
C GLU A 274 0.72 -25.56 -10.04
N ARG A 275 0.11 -25.31 -11.20
CA ARG A 275 -0.47 -26.36 -12.05
C ARG A 275 0.57 -27.40 -12.50
N TRP A 276 1.79 -26.94 -12.79
CA TRP A 276 2.84 -27.79 -13.36
C TRP A 276 3.96 -28.10 -12.37
N ASP A 277 3.81 -27.68 -11.11
CA ASP A 277 4.82 -27.79 -10.04
C ASP A 277 6.21 -27.37 -10.51
N GLY A 278 6.31 -26.22 -11.16
CA GLY A 278 7.53 -25.71 -11.79
C GLY A 278 7.84 -24.30 -11.36
N GLY A 279 9.04 -23.80 -11.67
CA GLY A 279 9.40 -22.47 -11.21
C GLY A 279 10.87 -22.13 -11.38
N TRP A 280 11.19 -20.90 -10.98
CA TRP A 280 12.53 -20.35 -10.87
C TRP A 280 12.70 -19.73 -9.49
N TYR A 281 13.75 -20.11 -8.76
CA TYR A 281 14.01 -19.61 -7.42
C TYR A 281 15.51 -19.48 -7.15
N MET A 282 15.86 -18.81 -6.04
CA MET A 282 17.23 -18.67 -5.56
C MET A 282 17.26 -19.01 -4.07
N SER A 283 18.15 -19.91 -3.66
CA SER A 283 18.38 -20.27 -2.26
C SER A 283 19.77 -19.86 -1.76
N ASP A 284 20.56 -19.24 -2.63
CA ASP A 284 21.87 -18.64 -2.36
C ASP A 284 22.09 -17.45 -3.30
N SER A 285 23.25 -16.81 -3.17
CA SER A 285 23.61 -15.62 -3.95
C SER A 285 24.21 -15.93 -5.32
N THR A 286 24.39 -17.19 -5.70
CA THR A 286 25.18 -17.58 -6.87
C THR A 286 24.34 -18.16 -8.00
N TRP A 287 23.26 -18.88 -7.71
CA TRP A 287 22.51 -19.61 -8.73
C TRP A 287 21.01 -19.29 -8.75
N VAL A 288 20.49 -19.07 -9.96
CA VAL A 288 19.07 -19.25 -10.28
C VAL A 288 18.83 -20.72 -10.58
N ARG A 289 17.82 -21.31 -9.94
CA ARG A 289 17.51 -22.74 -10.01
C ARG A 289 16.14 -22.97 -10.60
N SER A 290 16.01 -24.01 -11.42
CA SER A 290 14.70 -24.54 -11.77
C SER A 290 14.15 -25.34 -10.59
N TRP A 291 12.88 -25.14 -10.26
CA TRP A 291 12.22 -25.87 -9.18
C TRP A 291 12.28 -27.38 -9.42
N MET A 292 12.66 -28.14 -8.40
CA MET A 292 12.85 -29.60 -8.46
C MET A 292 13.71 -30.09 -9.64
N ASN A 293 14.73 -29.33 -10.04
CA ASN A 293 15.60 -29.64 -11.17
C ASN A 293 14.84 -29.86 -12.48
N LYS A 294 13.71 -29.17 -12.69
CA LYS A 294 12.97 -29.25 -13.96
C LYS A 294 13.88 -28.85 -15.12
N SER A 295 13.75 -29.59 -16.23
CA SER A 295 14.44 -29.29 -17.48
C SER A 295 13.96 -27.97 -18.09
N VAL A 296 14.87 -27.30 -18.80
CA VAL A 296 14.61 -26.03 -19.47
C VAL A 296 14.57 -26.28 -20.97
N TYR A 297 13.43 -26.01 -21.60
CA TYR A 297 13.26 -26.17 -23.04
C TYR A 297 13.09 -24.79 -23.69
N THR A 298 13.84 -24.53 -24.76
CA THR A 298 13.72 -23.33 -25.57
C THR A 298 14.06 -23.66 -27.01
N GLY A 299 13.34 -23.06 -27.96
CA GLY A 299 13.70 -23.09 -29.38
C GLY A 299 14.67 -21.98 -29.78
N GLY A 300 15.01 -21.07 -28.85
CA GLY A 300 15.92 -19.95 -29.09
C GLY A 300 17.36 -20.21 -28.61
N GLU A 301 18.17 -19.16 -28.60
CA GLU A 301 19.57 -19.22 -28.17
C GLU A 301 19.70 -19.09 -26.64
N LEU A 302 20.52 -19.96 -26.03
CA LEU A 302 20.98 -19.82 -24.64
C LEU A 302 22.40 -19.24 -24.62
N ARG A 303 22.54 -18.02 -24.10
CA ARG A 303 23.85 -17.36 -23.94
C ARG A 303 24.26 -17.32 -22.47
N GLY A 304 25.44 -17.85 -22.16
CA GLY A 304 26.04 -17.81 -20.83
C GLY A 304 27.57 -17.84 -20.92
N GLY A 305 28.25 -17.44 -19.86
CA GLY A 305 29.72 -17.39 -19.85
C GLY A 305 30.40 -18.76 -19.85
N LYS A 306 29.84 -19.74 -19.12
CA LYS A 306 30.35 -21.11 -19.03
C LYS A 306 29.18 -22.09 -18.98
N LEU A 307 29.31 -23.20 -19.70
CA LEU A 307 28.44 -24.37 -19.57
C LEU A 307 29.19 -25.45 -18.78
N SER A 308 28.60 -25.90 -17.67
CA SER A 308 29.07 -27.07 -16.92
C SER A 308 27.96 -28.12 -16.96
N SER A 309 28.28 -29.32 -17.45
CA SER A 309 27.34 -30.44 -17.54
C SER A 309 27.84 -31.59 -16.67
N GLU A 310 27.00 -32.07 -15.76
CA GLU A 310 27.27 -33.27 -14.95
C GLU A 310 27.06 -34.57 -15.75
N GLY A 311 26.44 -34.47 -16.93
CA GLY A 311 26.21 -35.56 -17.86
C GLY A 311 26.63 -35.23 -19.29
N ARG A 312 26.00 -35.86 -20.28
CA ARG A 312 26.30 -35.63 -21.70
C ARG A 312 25.68 -34.33 -22.20
N THR A 313 26.49 -33.51 -22.87
CA THR A 313 25.99 -32.44 -23.74
C THR A 313 25.66 -33.04 -25.10
N THR A 314 24.40 -32.92 -25.54
CA THR A 314 23.96 -33.35 -26.88
C THR A 314 23.61 -32.12 -27.71
N VAL A 315 24.16 -32.03 -28.92
CA VAL A 315 23.82 -30.99 -29.90
C VAL A 315 23.15 -31.65 -31.11
N GLY A 316 22.13 -31.00 -31.67
CA GLY A 316 21.37 -31.56 -32.79
C GLY A 316 22.12 -31.55 -34.12
N GLU A 317 23.03 -30.60 -34.31
CA GLU A 317 23.80 -30.41 -35.54
C GLU A 317 25.31 -30.43 -35.26
N TYR A 318 25.90 -29.26 -34.98
CA TYR A 318 27.34 -29.09 -34.84
C TYR A 318 27.71 -28.32 -33.56
N LEU A 319 28.83 -28.68 -32.96
CA LEU A 319 29.46 -27.88 -31.89
C LEU A 319 30.38 -26.83 -32.52
N GLN A 320 29.97 -25.56 -32.47
CA GLN A 320 30.78 -24.45 -32.95
C GLN A 320 31.63 -23.86 -31.82
N ILE A 321 32.96 -23.87 -32.00
CA ILE A 321 33.92 -23.26 -31.07
C ILE A 321 34.39 -21.95 -31.70
N ASN A 322 33.95 -20.81 -31.17
CA ASN A 322 34.31 -19.50 -31.71
C ASN A 322 35.72 -19.04 -31.32
N GLY A 323 36.24 -19.53 -30.19
CA GLY A 323 37.59 -19.21 -29.75
C GLY A 323 38.65 -19.86 -30.64
N LEU A 324 39.64 -19.08 -31.06
CA LEU A 324 40.81 -19.59 -31.79
C LEU A 324 41.96 -19.85 -30.82
N ALA A 325 42.63 -20.99 -31.01
CA ALA A 325 43.88 -21.36 -30.37
C ALA A 325 45.00 -21.35 -31.42
N ALA A 326 46.22 -21.02 -30.99
CA ALA A 326 47.40 -21.15 -31.83
C ALA A 326 48.07 -22.51 -31.57
N GLU A 327 48.47 -23.21 -32.63
CA GLU A 327 49.21 -24.46 -32.51
C GLU A 327 50.53 -24.23 -31.75
N ASN A 328 50.88 -25.17 -30.88
CA ASN A 328 52.00 -25.11 -29.94
C ASN A 328 51.92 -24.01 -28.87
N ALA A 329 50.83 -23.24 -28.81
CA ALA A 329 50.61 -22.36 -27.66
C ALA A 329 50.22 -23.18 -26.42
N GLY A 330 50.50 -22.61 -25.24
CA GLY A 330 50.15 -23.21 -23.96
C GLY A 330 48.64 -23.40 -23.81
N CYS A 331 48.24 -24.51 -23.20
CA CYS A 331 46.85 -24.83 -22.89
C CYS A 331 46.74 -25.57 -21.56
N SER A 332 45.60 -25.44 -20.89
CA SER A 332 45.29 -26.17 -19.66
C SER A 332 43.79 -26.15 -19.40
N PRO A 333 43.20 -27.21 -18.84
CA PRO A 333 43.82 -28.52 -18.61
C PRO A 333 44.02 -29.31 -19.91
N ASN A 334 44.79 -30.40 -19.85
CA ASN A 334 44.85 -31.38 -20.94
C ASN A 334 43.46 -31.96 -21.23
N GLY A 335 43.20 -32.29 -22.49
CA GLY A 335 41.92 -32.86 -22.96
C GLY A 335 40.91 -31.83 -23.50
N LEU A 336 41.23 -30.54 -23.47
CA LEU A 336 40.41 -29.53 -24.15
C LEU A 336 40.40 -29.73 -25.66
N VAL A 337 39.24 -29.48 -26.27
CA VAL A 337 39.07 -29.42 -27.73
C VAL A 337 38.93 -27.95 -28.13
N GLY A 338 39.74 -27.52 -29.10
CA GLY A 338 39.74 -26.18 -29.65
C GLY A 338 39.85 -26.20 -31.16
N ARG A 339 40.11 -25.04 -31.77
CA ARG A 339 40.42 -24.92 -33.20
C ARG A 339 41.35 -23.76 -33.49
N ASP A 340 42.04 -23.84 -34.61
CA ASP A 340 42.61 -22.69 -35.30
C ASP A 340 41.79 -22.39 -36.58
N ASN A 341 42.33 -21.60 -37.50
CA ASN A 341 41.66 -21.33 -38.78
C ASN A 341 41.71 -22.51 -39.76
N SER A 342 42.52 -23.53 -39.48
CA SER A 342 42.72 -24.70 -40.34
C SER A 342 41.94 -25.93 -39.88
N GLY A 343 41.58 -26.03 -38.61
CA GLY A 343 40.88 -27.20 -38.10
C GLY A 343 40.93 -27.37 -36.58
N PRO A 344 40.54 -28.55 -36.08
CA PRO A 344 40.52 -28.84 -34.65
C PRO A 344 41.93 -28.96 -34.07
N LEU A 345 42.04 -28.54 -32.81
CA LEU A 345 43.23 -28.70 -31.96
C LEU A 345 42.83 -29.41 -30.66
N PHE A 346 43.74 -30.20 -30.12
CA PHE A 346 43.58 -30.87 -28.82
C PHE A 346 44.66 -30.40 -27.87
N CYS A 347 44.29 -30.11 -26.63
CA CYS A 347 45.27 -29.78 -25.60
C CYS A 347 45.92 -31.06 -25.09
N THR A 348 47.21 -31.24 -25.36
CA THR A 348 47.98 -32.42 -24.96
C THR A 348 49.34 -31.96 -24.44
N ASP A 349 49.74 -32.48 -23.27
CA ASP A 349 50.98 -32.12 -22.58
C ASP A 349 51.18 -30.60 -22.41
N GLY A 350 50.08 -29.89 -22.12
CA GLY A 350 50.07 -28.46 -21.89
C GLY A 350 50.18 -27.61 -23.16
N LEU A 351 50.10 -28.21 -24.35
CA LEU A 351 50.21 -27.51 -25.64
C LEU A 351 49.04 -27.85 -26.58
N TRP A 352 48.59 -26.88 -27.37
CA TRP A 352 47.65 -27.12 -28.45
C TRP A 352 48.33 -27.88 -29.59
N LYS A 353 47.85 -29.08 -29.89
CA LYS A 353 48.38 -29.94 -30.95
C LYS A 353 47.30 -30.29 -31.96
N ARG A 354 47.69 -30.41 -33.24
CA ARG A 354 46.82 -31.03 -34.24
C ARG A 354 46.75 -32.55 -34.00
N PRO A 355 45.61 -33.20 -34.28
CA PRO A 355 45.54 -34.65 -34.28
C PRO A 355 46.52 -35.21 -35.32
N SER A 356 47.53 -35.96 -34.87
CA SER A 356 48.54 -36.59 -35.72
C SER A 356 47.99 -37.86 -36.36
N GLY A 357 47.50 -37.77 -37.59
CA GLY A 357 47.39 -38.94 -38.47
C GLY A 357 48.77 -39.25 -39.07
N VAL A 358 49.24 -40.49 -38.97
CA VAL A 358 50.36 -40.95 -39.80
C VAL A 358 49.87 -40.97 -41.25
N ASN A 359 50.11 -39.89 -41.99
CA ASN A 359 49.92 -39.90 -43.43
C ASN A 359 51.01 -40.77 -44.06
N ILE A 360 50.71 -42.05 -44.33
CA ILE A 360 51.50 -42.86 -45.28
C ILE A 360 51.11 -42.41 -46.70
N ALA A 361 51.36 -41.14 -47.01
CA ALA A 361 51.40 -40.62 -48.38
C ALA A 361 52.82 -40.74 -48.97
N THR A 362 53.67 -41.51 -48.30
CA THR A 362 55.06 -41.77 -48.70
C THR A 362 55.06 -42.71 -49.90
N PRO A 363 55.76 -42.40 -51.00
CA PRO A 363 55.87 -43.30 -52.14
C PRO A 363 56.37 -44.68 -51.70
N VAL A 364 55.70 -45.73 -52.19
CA VAL A 364 56.15 -47.12 -52.01
C VAL A 364 57.07 -47.46 -53.16
N VAL A 365 58.31 -47.82 -52.84
CA VAL A 365 59.26 -48.33 -53.84
C VAL A 365 59.19 -49.85 -53.80
N LEU A 366 58.69 -50.44 -54.88
CA LEU A 366 58.62 -51.89 -55.07
C LEU A 366 59.85 -52.36 -55.85
N ALA A 367 60.65 -53.23 -55.24
CA ALA A 367 61.76 -53.90 -55.88
C ALA A 367 61.54 -55.41 -55.84
N GLN A 368 61.06 -55.97 -56.95
CA GLN A 368 60.86 -57.41 -57.11
C GLN A 368 61.98 -57.99 -57.98
N TYR A 369 62.67 -59.00 -57.46
CA TYR A 369 63.70 -59.71 -58.22
C TYR A 369 63.15 -60.96 -58.89
N PRO A 370 63.49 -61.22 -60.16
CA PRO A 370 63.04 -62.43 -60.86
C PRO A 370 63.70 -63.69 -60.27
N ALA A 371 63.03 -64.83 -60.41
CA ALA A 371 63.47 -66.14 -59.89
C ALA A 371 64.65 -66.78 -60.67
N ASP A 372 65.57 -65.98 -61.23
CA ASP A 372 66.62 -66.42 -62.15
C ASP A 372 67.92 -66.90 -61.47
N ASN A 373 67.90 -67.04 -60.14
CA ASN A 373 69.00 -67.53 -59.30
C ASN A 373 70.32 -66.73 -59.46
N ARG A 374 70.24 -65.43 -59.76
CA ARG A 374 71.40 -64.54 -59.79
C ARG A 374 71.36 -63.57 -58.60
N PRO A 375 72.48 -63.39 -57.86
CA PRO A 375 72.56 -62.33 -56.86
C PRO A 375 72.33 -60.96 -57.50
N ARG A 376 71.53 -60.11 -56.85
CA ARG A 376 71.23 -58.75 -57.32
C ARG A 376 71.36 -57.75 -56.18
N THR A 377 71.79 -56.54 -56.54
CA THR A 377 71.85 -55.39 -55.65
C THR A 377 71.17 -54.23 -56.35
N HIS A 378 70.21 -53.60 -55.66
CA HIS A 378 69.57 -52.37 -56.11
C HIS A 378 69.76 -51.32 -55.04
N CYS A 379 70.48 -50.26 -55.38
CA CYS A 379 70.72 -49.13 -54.49
C CYS A 379 70.10 -47.88 -55.07
N GLN A 380 69.33 -47.15 -54.26
CA GLN A 380 68.68 -45.93 -54.71
C GLN A 380 68.52 -44.94 -53.54
N ALA A 381 68.83 -43.67 -53.82
CA ALA A 381 68.53 -42.58 -52.90
C ALA A 381 67.04 -42.23 -52.98
N VAL A 382 66.41 -41.99 -51.82
CA VAL A 382 65.01 -41.58 -51.77
C VAL A 382 64.92 -40.06 -51.63
N SER A 383 64.20 -39.41 -52.54
CA SER A 383 64.01 -37.95 -52.53
C SER A 383 62.88 -37.50 -51.57
N ARG A 384 62.12 -38.45 -51.03
CA ARG A 384 61.04 -38.27 -50.05
C ARG A 384 61.05 -39.45 -49.08
N ASP A 385 60.44 -39.28 -47.90
CA ASP A 385 60.18 -40.41 -47.01
C ASP A 385 59.44 -41.49 -47.82
N ALA A 386 59.94 -42.72 -47.81
CA ALA A 386 59.45 -43.81 -48.66
C ALA A 386 59.36 -45.11 -47.86
N LEU A 387 58.32 -45.91 -48.11
CA LEU A 387 58.29 -47.29 -47.66
C LEU A 387 58.95 -48.14 -48.76
N ILE A 388 60.08 -48.76 -48.43
CA ILE A 388 60.78 -49.65 -49.34
C ILE A 388 60.24 -51.05 -49.10
N ASN A 389 59.76 -51.70 -50.17
CA ASN A 389 59.32 -53.08 -50.11
C ASN A 389 60.07 -53.90 -51.17
N GLY A 390 60.82 -54.90 -50.69
CA GLY A 390 61.63 -55.78 -51.51
C GLY A 390 61.11 -57.21 -51.45
N SER A 391 61.05 -57.90 -52.59
CA SER A 391 60.75 -59.33 -52.63
C SER A 391 61.65 -60.10 -53.61
N GLY A 392 61.98 -61.34 -53.25
CA GLY A 392 62.72 -62.25 -54.14
C GLY A 392 63.17 -63.54 -53.45
N PRO A 393 63.83 -64.45 -54.18
CA PRO A 393 64.24 -65.74 -53.67
C PRO A 393 65.54 -65.67 -52.84
N GLY A 394 65.65 -66.52 -51.82
CA GLY A 394 66.85 -66.67 -51.00
C GLY A 394 66.90 -65.67 -49.84
N VAL A 395 68.04 -65.01 -49.63
CA VAL A 395 68.23 -64.03 -48.57
C VAL A 395 68.08 -62.62 -49.14
N LEU A 396 67.06 -61.90 -48.68
CA LEU A 396 66.94 -60.46 -48.87
C LEU A 396 67.53 -59.72 -47.67
N ARG A 397 68.34 -58.71 -47.94
CA ARG A 397 68.88 -57.79 -46.94
C ARG A 397 68.62 -56.37 -47.41
N LEU A 398 68.00 -55.56 -46.55
CA LEU A 398 67.78 -54.15 -46.79
C LEU A 398 68.70 -53.34 -45.90
N GLU A 399 69.45 -52.44 -46.52
CA GLU A 399 70.29 -51.47 -45.84
C GLU A 399 69.83 -50.05 -46.10
N VAL A 400 70.07 -49.17 -45.13
CA VAL A 400 69.94 -47.71 -45.27
C VAL A 400 71.27 -47.10 -44.84
N ASP A 401 71.93 -46.38 -45.75
CA ASP A 401 73.27 -45.80 -45.57
C ASP A 401 74.30 -46.80 -45.00
N GLY A 402 74.25 -48.05 -45.47
CA GLY A 402 75.14 -49.13 -45.03
C GLY A 402 74.74 -49.81 -43.72
N VAL A 403 73.68 -49.36 -43.05
CA VAL A 403 73.15 -50.01 -41.84
C VAL A 403 72.08 -51.02 -42.23
N ILE A 404 72.18 -52.27 -41.75
CA ILE A 404 71.16 -53.29 -41.98
C ILE A 404 69.89 -52.92 -41.22
N VAL A 405 68.84 -52.57 -41.96
CA VAL A 405 67.50 -52.29 -41.43
C VAL A 405 66.55 -53.45 -41.66
N GLY A 406 67.08 -54.64 -41.96
CA GLY A 406 66.31 -55.86 -41.93
C GLY A 406 66.86 -56.92 -42.85
N GLN A 407 66.47 -58.16 -42.56
CA GLN A 407 66.84 -59.32 -43.35
C GLN A 407 65.71 -60.33 -43.36
N ALA A 408 65.35 -60.80 -44.56
CA ALA A 408 64.37 -61.85 -44.76
C ALA A 408 65.02 -63.03 -45.48
N ARG A 409 64.60 -64.26 -45.17
CA ARG A 409 65.12 -65.48 -45.82
C ARG A 409 63.99 -66.37 -46.27
N SER A 410 64.08 -66.85 -47.50
CA SER A 410 63.31 -67.95 -48.04
C SER A 410 64.23 -69.09 -48.46
N THR A 411 63.72 -70.31 -48.41
CA THR A 411 64.49 -71.55 -48.70
C THR A 411 64.42 -71.96 -50.17
N ALA A 412 63.90 -71.08 -51.04
CA ALA A 412 63.80 -71.31 -52.48
C ALA A 412 65.17 -71.15 -53.16
N GLY A 413 65.84 -72.28 -53.40
CA GLY A 413 67.09 -72.35 -54.14
C GLY A 413 66.91 -72.71 -55.62
N ARG A 414 68.03 -72.68 -56.36
CA ARG A 414 68.11 -73.14 -57.75
C ARG A 414 67.63 -74.59 -57.84
N ASN A 415 66.53 -74.82 -58.58
CA ASN A 415 65.81 -76.09 -58.79
C ASN A 415 64.73 -76.50 -57.75
N ALA A 416 64.14 -75.56 -57.00
CA ALA A 416 62.96 -75.85 -56.16
C ALA A 416 61.66 -75.84 -57.00
N ASP A 417 60.78 -76.83 -56.78
CA ASP A 417 59.48 -76.97 -57.47
C ASP A 417 58.41 -75.98 -56.96
N VAL A 418 58.70 -75.29 -55.84
CA VAL A 418 57.87 -74.24 -55.24
C VAL A 418 58.72 -72.99 -55.06
N VAL A 419 58.29 -71.87 -55.65
CA VAL A 419 58.95 -70.57 -55.47
C VAL A 419 58.37 -69.90 -54.23
N GLU A 420 59.18 -69.79 -53.16
CA GLU A 420 58.87 -68.93 -52.01
C GLU A 420 59.77 -67.70 -52.04
N ASP A 421 59.19 -66.52 -52.23
CA ASP A 421 59.90 -65.25 -52.11
C ASP A 421 59.93 -64.80 -50.64
N ALA A 422 61.09 -64.30 -50.20
CA ALA A 422 61.18 -63.54 -48.97
C ALA A 422 60.79 -62.08 -49.24
N SER A 423 59.97 -61.49 -48.38
CA SER A 423 59.62 -60.07 -48.43
C SER A 423 60.22 -59.30 -47.27
N ILE A 424 60.68 -58.08 -47.52
CA ILE A 424 61.18 -57.16 -46.51
C ILE A 424 60.61 -55.77 -46.74
N SER A 425 60.18 -55.09 -45.68
CA SER A 425 59.73 -53.71 -45.74
C SER A 425 60.41 -52.85 -44.67
N ALA A 426 60.85 -51.64 -45.04
CA ALA A 426 61.33 -50.65 -44.08
C ALA A 426 61.03 -49.22 -44.56
N MET A 427 60.84 -48.31 -43.60
CA MET A 427 60.72 -46.88 -43.87
C MET A 427 62.11 -46.27 -44.04
N VAL A 428 62.29 -45.47 -45.09
CA VAL A 428 63.53 -44.74 -45.38
C VAL A 428 63.22 -43.26 -45.50
N LYS A 429 63.91 -42.43 -44.72
CA LYS A 429 63.74 -40.97 -44.68
C LYS A 429 64.31 -40.32 -45.95
N ALA A 430 63.72 -39.20 -46.37
CA ALA A 430 64.23 -38.42 -47.50
C ALA A 430 65.72 -38.06 -47.31
N GLY A 431 66.51 -38.17 -48.39
CA GLY A 431 67.94 -37.86 -48.38
C GLY A 431 68.86 -39.03 -48.03
N HIS A 432 68.30 -40.16 -47.57
CA HIS A 432 69.05 -41.39 -47.29
C HIS A 432 69.04 -42.34 -48.50
N GLN A 433 70.06 -43.20 -48.61
CA GLN A 433 70.17 -44.21 -49.66
C GLN A 433 69.83 -45.59 -49.11
N PHE A 434 68.90 -46.29 -49.76
CA PHE A 434 68.67 -47.70 -49.46
C PHE A 434 69.43 -48.60 -50.44
N CYS A 435 69.82 -49.78 -49.98
CA CYS A 435 70.36 -50.85 -50.81
C CYS A 435 69.65 -52.16 -50.47
N LEU A 436 68.99 -52.75 -51.47
CA LEU A 436 68.35 -54.06 -51.38
C LEU A 436 69.23 -55.11 -52.05
N TYR A 437 69.71 -56.06 -51.24
CA TYR A 437 70.56 -57.17 -51.67
C TYR A 437 69.74 -58.45 -51.69
N SER A 438 69.91 -59.24 -52.75
CA SER A 438 69.37 -60.59 -52.88
C SER A 438 70.52 -61.57 -53.10
N THR A 439 70.65 -62.58 -52.24
CA THR A 439 71.62 -63.68 -52.41
C THR A 439 70.92 -65.04 -52.40
N VAL A 440 71.28 -65.91 -53.33
CA VAL A 440 70.68 -67.24 -53.47
C VAL A 440 71.34 -68.19 -52.47
N VAL A 441 70.53 -68.94 -51.72
CA VAL A 441 71.02 -70.03 -50.86
C VAL A 441 70.87 -71.35 -51.63
N LEU A 442 71.95 -72.13 -51.74
CA LEU A 442 71.90 -73.47 -52.31
C LEU A 442 71.11 -74.39 -51.36
N ALA A 443 69.90 -74.79 -51.76
CA ALA A 443 69.15 -75.81 -51.04
C ALA A 443 69.78 -77.19 -51.34
N GLY A 444 70.60 -77.69 -50.41
CA GLY A 444 70.87 -79.12 -50.34
C GLY A 444 69.55 -79.82 -50.06
N PHE A 445 69.17 -80.77 -50.92
CA PHE A 445 67.92 -81.53 -50.86
C PHE A 445 67.56 -81.93 -49.42
N GLY A 446 66.41 -81.48 -48.92
CA GLY A 446 65.74 -82.19 -47.81
C GLY A 446 65.21 -81.42 -46.61
N ASN A 447 64.87 -80.13 -46.65
CA ASN A 447 64.13 -79.50 -45.54
C ASN A 447 62.97 -78.61 -46.00
N SER A 448 61.83 -78.78 -45.32
CA SER A 448 60.54 -78.15 -45.53
C SER A 448 60.56 -76.62 -45.61
N ALA A 449 59.70 -76.08 -46.47
CA ALA A 449 59.41 -74.67 -46.67
C ALA A 449 59.06 -73.96 -45.35
N GLY A 450 59.63 -72.77 -45.14
CA GLY A 450 59.47 -72.02 -43.90
C GLY A 450 60.12 -70.64 -43.99
N MET A 451 59.31 -69.60 -43.84
CA MET A 451 59.77 -68.20 -43.79
C MET A 451 60.33 -67.88 -42.39
N ARG A 452 61.60 -67.51 -42.30
CA ARG A 452 62.19 -66.95 -41.06
C ARG A 452 62.32 -65.43 -41.21
N VAL A 453 61.44 -64.71 -40.54
CA VAL A 453 61.53 -63.25 -40.39
C VAL A 453 62.46 -62.96 -39.20
N THR A 454 63.60 -62.33 -39.45
CA THR A 454 64.46 -61.79 -38.39
C THR A 454 64.10 -60.33 -38.20
N ALA A 455 63.64 -59.97 -37.00
CA ALA A 455 63.04 -58.68 -36.67
C ALA A 455 63.91 -57.47 -37.05
N THR A 456 63.24 -56.38 -37.46
CA THR A 456 63.85 -55.05 -37.57
C THR A 456 63.37 -54.21 -36.41
N TYR A 457 64.30 -53.64 -35.65
CA TYR A 457 64.01 -52.60 -34.67
C TYR A 457 63.85 -51.26 -35.40
N LEU A 458 62.70 -50.61 -35.20
CA LEU A 458 62.53 -49.19 -35.44
C LEU A 458 62.24 -48.57 -34.07
N ASN A 459 63.16 -47.76 -33.54
CA ASN A 459 62.85 -46.81 -32.48
C ASN A 459 62.26 -45.55 -33.11
#